data_AF-A0A5S3UAK8-F1
#
_entry.id   AF-A0A5S3UAK8-F1
#
_cell.length_a   1.000
_cell.length_b   1.000
_cell.length_c   1.000
_cell.angle_alpha   90.00
_cell.angle_beta   90.00
_cell.angle_gamma   90.00
#
_symmetry.space_group_name_H-M   'P 1'
#
loop_
_entity.id
_entity.type
_entity.pdbx_description
1 polymer ?
#
loop_
_entity_poly.entity_id
_entity_poly.type
_entity_poly.pdbx_seq_one_letter_code
_entity_poly.pdbx_strand_id
1 'polypeptide(L)' 'SLWGRATVSIGGVIYEHQNNVSLGELISCADKALYTAKSDGRNCFRLSFCD' A
#
# COMPACT_ATOMS: atom_id res chain seq x y z
N SER A 1 -4.30 -23.80 -19.10
CA SER A 1 -4.84 -22.44 -19.00
C SER A 1 -3.80 -21.49 -19.60
N LEU A 2 -4.15 -20.74 -20.65
CA LEU A 2 -3.29 -19.79 -21.36
C LEU A 2 -3.10 -18.46 -20.59
N TRP A 3 -3.42 -18.46 -19.30
CA TRP A 3 -3.26 -17.32 -18.40
C TRP A 3 -2.42 -17.83 -17.24
N GLY A 4 -1.15 -17.42 -17.20
CA GLY A 4 -0.25 -17.75 -16.09
C GLY A 4 -0.83 -17.30 -14.75
N ARG A 5 -0.36 -17.88 -13.65
CA ARG A 5 -0.75 -17.44 -12.30
C ARG A 5 -0.31 -15.99 -12.10
N ALA A 6 -1.25 -15.10 -11.82
CA ALA A 6 -0.98 -13.71 -11.49
C ALA A 6 -0.94 -13.54 -9.96
N THR A 7 -0.08 -12.64 -9.50
CA THR A 7 0.03 -12.21 -8.11
C THR A 7 -0.04 -10.69 -8.05
N VAL A 8 -0.48 -10.14 -6.93
CA VAL A 8 -0.57 -8.69 -6.71
C VAL A 8 0.30 -8.27 -5.54
N SER A 9 0.77 -7.02 -5.57
CA SER A 9 1.38 -6.37 -4.40
C SER A 9 0.42 -5.29 -3.91
N ILE A 10 0.27 -5.16 -2.60
CA ILE A 10 -0.75 -4.29 -1.99
C ILE A 10 -0.07 -3.33 -1.00
N GLY A 11 -0.33 -2.04 -1.15
CA GLY A 11 0.03 -1.02 -0.16
C GLY A 11 -1.23 -0.50 0.51
N GLY A 12 -1.19 -0.38 1.84
CA GLY A 12 -2.28 0.19 2.62
C GLY A 12 -1.77 1.19 3.65
N VAL A 13 -2.70 1.98 4.18
CA VAL A 13 -2.43 2.95 5.24
C VAL A 13 -3.40 2.73 6.39
N ILE A 14 -2.88 2.79 7.61
CA ILE A 14 -3.67 2.88 8.83
C ILE A 14 -3.56 4.33 9.29
N TYR A 15 -4.69 4.98 9.51
CA TYR A 15 -4.74 6.37 9.98
C TYR A 15 -5.79 6.49 11.09
N GLU A 16 -5.56 7.41 12.03
CA GLU A 16 -6.55 7.76 13.04
C GLU A 16 -7.49 8.83 12.51
N HIS A 17 -8.80 8.61 12.64
CA HIS A 17 -9.82 9.53 12.13
C HIS A 17 -9.74 10.95 12.74
N GLN A 18 -9.09 11.08 13.90
CA GLN A 18 -8.92 12.36 14.59
C GLN A 18 -7.81 13.22 13.97
N ASN A 19 -6.95 12.65 13.13
CA ASN A 19 -5.89 13.38 12.45
C ASN A 19 -6.45 14.07 11.21
N ASN A 20 -6.15 15.36 11.05
CA ASN A 20 -6.57 16.18 9.91
C ASN A 20 -5.71 15.91 8.66
N VAL A 21 -5.53 14.64 8.31
CA VAL A 21 -4.76 14.21 7.13
C VAL A 21 -5.67 14.23 5.91
N SER A 22 -5.19 14.86 4.83
CA SER A 22 -5.93 14.90 3.58
C SER A 22 -5.99 13.53 2.89
N LEU A 23 -7.03 13.28 2.09
CA LEU A 23 -7.11 12.05 1.28
C LEU A 23 -5.88 11.87 0.38
N GLY A 24 -5.31 12.97 -0.15
CA GLY A 24 -4.10 12.93 -0.97
C GLY A 24 -2.88 12.41 -0.23
N GLU A 25 -2.73 12.79 1.04
CA GLU A 25 -1.67 12.29 1.91
C GLU A 25 -1.87 10.81 2.24
N LEU A 26 -3.10 10.37 2.52
CA LEU A 26 -3.41 8.96 2.73
C LEU A 26 -3.07 8.10 1.50
N ILE A 27 -3.41 8.57 0.29
CA ILE A 27 -3.06 7.90 -0.96
C ILE A 27 -1.54 7.87 -1.14
N SER A 28 -0.83 8.96 -0.85
CA SER A 28 0.63 9.00 -0.92
C SER A 28 1.29 8.02 0.06
N CYS A 29 0.78 7.94 1.30
CA CYS A 29 1.21 6.98 2.32
C CYS A 29 0.99 5.52 1.84
N ALA A 30 -0.17 5.22 1.24
CA ALA A 30 -0.46 3.88 0.70
C ALA A 30 0.39 3.53 -0.53
N ASP A 31 0.67 4.49 -1.41
CA ASP A 31 1.54 4.28 -2.58
C ASP A 31 2.99 3.99 -2.16
N LYS A 32 3.50 4.68 -1.13
CA LYS A 32 4.81 4.36 -0.53
C LYS A 32 4.84 2.92 0.01
N ALA A 33 3.79 2.49 0.71
CA ALA A 33 3.69 1.12 1.19
C ALA A 33 3.67 0.12 0.01
N LEU A 34 2.94 0.44 -1.07
CA LEU A 34 2.91 -0.39 -2.28
C LEU A 34 4.29 -0.47 -2.94
N TYR A 35 5.03 0.64 -2.99
CA TYR A 35 6.39 0.67 -3.50
C TYR A 35 7.30 -0.27 -2.71
N THR A 36 7.23 -0.25 -1.37
CA THR A 36 7.95 -1.22 -0.51
C THR A 36 7.53 -2.65 -0.79
N ALA A 37 6.23 -2.93 -0.93
CA ALA A 37 5.77 -4.28 -1.28
C ALA A 37 6.33 -4.78 -2.63
N LYS A 38 6.53 -3.86 -3.60
CA LYS A 38 7.15 -4.19 -4.89
C LYS A 38 8.66 -4.41 -4.76
N SER A 39 9.37 -3.65 -3.92
CA SER A 39 10.81 -3.81 -3.68
C SER A 39 11.13 -5.09 -2.91
N ASP A 40 10.23 -5.52 -2.02
CA ASP A 40 10.41 -6.69 -1.15
C ASP A 40 10.11 -8.02 -1.84
N GLY A 41 10.25 -8.09 -3.16
CA GLY A 41 10.03 -9.31 -3.95
C GLY A 41 8.64 -9.49 -4.53
N ARG A 42 7.75 -8.48 -4.41
CA ARG A 42 6.35 -8.50 -4.89
C ARG A 42 5.51 -9.57 -4.15
N ASN A 43 4.28 -9.81 -4.62
CA ASN A 43 3.34 -10.79 -4.05
C ASN A 43 3.19 -10.71 -2.51
N CYS A 44 3.21 -9.49 -1.98
CA CYS A 44 3.07 -9.24 -0.55
C CYS A 44 2.31 -7.95 -0.29
N PHE A 45 1.98 -7.72 0.98
CA PHE A 45 1.38 -6.48 1.43
C PHE A 45 2.31 -5.74 2.39
N ARG A 46 2.18 -4.41 2.41
CA ARG A 46 2.81 -3.52 3.40
C ARG A 46 1.79 -2.48 3.85
N LEU A 47 1.86 -2.12 5.12
CA LEU A 47 1.03 -1.10 5.73
C LEU A 47 1.93 0.01 6.28
N SER A 48 1.51 1.25 6.08
CA SER A 48 2.13 2.43 6.69
C SER A 48 1.19 3.03 7.72
N PHE A 49 1.75 3.58 8.80
CA PHE A 49 1.04 4.49 9.70
C PHE A 49 1.23 5.91 9.18
N CYS A 50 0.15 6.66 9.06
CA CYS A 50 0.15 8.04 8.56
C CYS A 50 -0.47 8.88 9.67
N ASP A 51 0.38 9.61 10.39
CA ASP A 51 0.02 10.48 11.52
C ASP A 51 -0.31 11.89 11.02
#